data_AF-A0A5K3FNH5-F1
#
_entry.id   AF-A0A5K3FNH5-F1
#
_cell.length_a   1.000
_cell.length_b   1.000
_cell.length_c   1.000
_cell.angle_alpha   90.00
_cell.angle_beta   90.00
_cell.angle_gamma   90.00
#
_symmetry.space_group_name_H-M   'P 1'
#
loop_
_entity.id
_entity.type
_entity.pdbx_description
1 polymer ?
#
loop_
_entity_poly.entity_id
_entity_poly.type
_entity_poly.pdbx_seq_one_letter_code
_entity_poly.pdbx_strand_id
1 'polypeptide(L)'
;MRRNIKHPDGSSTTTRHVRIELSGKVCTSAERVRDTLLHEACHAAVWVVHGVNDGHGRLWREFVRKANAAFPLLPPVTVRHTYAIDTRFTYRCTGCFATINRHSKSLNLEKKVCGRCHSRFELIVNTKRGGVHPRHVVSSKVDHGEDSTTRPRPPFADFVKEHYKHVRQQTPNHKETMAQLGSMFRSMKIGVNNDNVN
;
A
#
# COMPACT_ATOMS: atom_id res chain seq x y z
N MET A 1 -23.35 2.85 19.62
CA MET A 1 -23.60 2.95 21.09
C MET A 1 -25.10 2.88 21.34
N ARG A 2 -25.55 2.18 22.39
CA ARG A 2 -26.95 2.16 22.83
C ARG A 2 -27.06 2.87 24.17
N ARG A 3 -28.07 3.71 24.34
CA ARG A 3 -28.38 4.40 25.61
C ARG A 3 -29.82 4.07 25.98
N ASN A 4 -30.02 3.55 27.19
CA ASN A 4 -31.35 3.29 27.73
C ASN A 4 -31.67 4.39 28.74
N ILE A 5 -32.82 5.03 28.57
CA ILE A 5 -33.37 6.00 29.51
C ILE A 5 -34.58 5.33 30.15
N LYS A 6 -34.56 5.16 31.47
CA LYS A 6 -35.71 4.70 32.25
C LYS A 6 -36.54 5.93 32.65
N HIS A 7 -37.83 5.88 32.40
CA HIS A 7 -38.77 6.94 32.75
C HIS A 7 -39.43 6.64 34.10
N PRO A 8 -39.96 7.66 34.81
CA PRO A 8 -40.61 7.49 36.12
C PRO A 8 -41.83 6.56 36.10
N ASP A 9 -42.48 6.40 34.95
CA ASP A 9 -43.61 5.51 34.72
C ASP A 9 -43.20 4.03 34.52
N GLY A 10 -41.91 3.72 34.63
CA GLY A 10 -41.35 2.38 34.42
C GLY A 10 -41.08 2.03 32.95
N SER A 11 -41.45 2.89 32.00
CA SER A 11 -41.12 2.70 30.58
C SER A 11 -39.62 2.95 30.32
N SER A 12 -39.10 2.42 29.22
CA SER A 12 -37.71 2.68 28.82
C SER A 12 -37.60 3.02 27.35
N THR A 13 -36.81 4.05 27.03
CA THR A 13 -36.48 4.44 25.66
C THR A 13 -35.04 4.05 25.35
N THR A 14 -34.86 3.24 24.30
CA THR A 14 -33.54 2.91 23.77
C THR A 14 -33.19 3.86 22.62
N THR A 15 -32.20 4.72 22.82
CA THR A 15 -31.63 5.55 21.76
C THR A 15 -30.36 4.89 21.21
N ARG A 16 -30.25 4.84 19.88
CA ARG A 16 -29.09 4.30 19.18
C ARG A 16 -28.31 5.43 18.53
N HIS A 17 -27.04 5.56 18.92
CA HIS A 17 -26.11 6.53 18.34
C HIS A 17 -25.04 5.81 17.52
N VAL A 18 -24.61 6.49 16.45
CA VAL A 18 -23.54 6.07 15.55
C VAL A 18 -22.61 7.24 15.28
N ARG A 19 -21.32 6.94 15.09
CA ARG A 19 -20.28 7.89 14.70
C ARG A 19 -19.57 7.28 13.50
N ILE A 20 -19.50 8.04 12.42
CA ILE A 20 -18.77 7.64 11.21
C ILE A 20 -17.42 8.36 11.24
N GLU A 21 -16.34 7.60 11.12
CA GLU A 21 -14.97 8.12 11.04
C GLU A 21 -14.35 7.72 9.72
N LEU A 22 -13.87 8.69 8.95
CA LEU A 22 -13.23 8.46 7.67
C LEU A 22 -11.72 8.65 7.78
N SER A 23 -10.95 7.70 7.26
CA SER A 23 -9.49 7.80 7.23
C SER A 23 -9.04 8.74 6.12
N GLY A 24 -8.36 9.84 6.45
CA GLY A 24 -7.75 10.74 5.47
C GLY A 24 -6.64 10.11 4.62
N LYS A 25 -6.15 8.92 5.00
CA LYS A 25 -5.20 8.12 4.19
C LYS A 25 -5.91 7.33 3.08
N VAL A 26 -7.22 7.12 3.21
CA VAL A 26 -8.05 6.39 2.25
C VAL A 26 -8.89 7.37 1.43
N CYS A 27 -9.57 8.28 2.12
CA CYS A 27 -10.43 9.31 1.55
C CYS A 27 -9.60 10.54 1.15
N THR A 28 -8.79 10.38 0.10
CA THR A 28 -7.84 11.39 -0.38
C THR A 28 -8.39 12.32 -1.47
N SER A 29 -9.62 12.08 -1.93
CA SER A 29 -10.34 12.92 -2.90
C SER A 29 -11.81 13.08 -2.51
N ALA A 30 -12.49 14.07 -3.09
CA ALA A 30 -13.90 14.33 -2.82
C ALA A 30 -14.79 13.13 -3.17
N GLU A 31 -14.51 12.45 -4.28
CA GLU A 31 -15.22 11.25 -4.72
C GLU A 31 -15.08 10.13 -3.71
N ARG A 32 -13.85 9.88 -3.21
CA ARG A 32 -13.61 8.85 -2.19
C ARG A 32 -14.32 9.17 -0.89
N VAL A 33 -14.32 10.44 -0.45
CA VAL A 33 -15.08 10.87 0.73
C VAL A 33 -16.56 10.60 0.53
N ARG A 34 -17.12 11.04 -0.59
CA ARG A 34 -18.54 10.88 -0.93
C ARG A 34 -18.95 9.40 -0.93
N ASP A 35 -18.23 8.57 -1.68
CA ASP A 35 -18.58 7.17 -1.89
C ASP A 35 -18.43 6.37 -0.59
N THR A 36 -17.36 6.63 0.17
CA THR A 36 -17.13 5.97 1.46
C THR A 36 -18.14 6.44 2.51
N LEU A 37 -18.43 7.74 2.58
CA LEU A 37 -19.41 8.28 3.53
C LEU A 37 -20.80 7.67 3.28
N LEU A 38 -21.22 7.57 2.02
CA LEU A 38 -22.52 6.99 1.68
C LEU A 38 -22.58 5.49 2.01
N HIS A 39 -21.47 4.75 1.82
CA HIS A 39 -21.33 3.36 2.26
C HIS A 39 -21.51 3.22 3.78
N GLU A 40 -20.77 4.01 4.56
CA GLU A 40 -20.85 3.98 6.02
C GLU A 40 -22.20 4.49 6.54
N ALA A 41 -22.83 5.43 5.84
CA ALA A 41 -24.18 5.90 6.15
C ALA A 41 -25.23 4.79 6.01
N CYS A 42 -25.05 3.87 5.05
CA CYS A 42 -25.93 2.71 4.92
C CYS A 42 -25.80 1.76 6.13
N HIS A 43 -24.58 1.50 6.62
CA HIS A 43 -24.36 0.75 7.86
C HIS A 43 -24.96 1.45 9.07
N ALA A 44 -24.73 2.77 9.16
CA ALA A 44 -25.28 3.61 10.22
C ALA A 44 -26.81 3.57 10.24
N ALA A 45 -27.46 3.61 9.08
CA ALA A 45 -28.92 3.51 8.97
C ALA A 45 -29.44 2.16 9.46
N VAL A 46 -28.79 1.05 9.09
CA VAL A 46 -29.14 -0.29 9.59
C VAL A 46 -29.05 -0.34 11.12
N TRP A 47 -27.98 0.21 11.69
CA TRP A 47 -27.81 0.26 13.14
C TRP A 47 -28.87 1.13 13.82
N VAL A 48 -29.13 2.33 13.31
CA VAL A 48 -30.08 3.27 13.93
C VAL A 48 -31.51 2.73 13.85
N VAL A 49 -31.93 2.22 12.68
CA VAL A 49 -33.31 1.78 12.44
C VAL A 49 -33.57 0.38 13.00
N HIS A 50 -32.70 -0.58 12.73
CA HIS A 50 -32.93 -1.99 13.08
C HIS A 50 -32.14 -2.46 14.30
N GLY A 51 -31.12 -1.71 14.75
CA GLY A 51 -30.26 -2.12 15.85
C GLY A 51 -29.36 -3.31 15.50
N VAL A 52 -29.22 -3.64 14.22
CA VAL A 52 -28.41 -4.77 13.74
C VAL A 52 -27.01 -4.26 13.37
N ASN A 53 -25.98 -5.00 13.77
CA ASN A 53 -24.60 -4.76 13.39
C ASN A 53 -24.12 -5.92 12.52
N ASP A 54 -24.51 -5.90 11.25
CA ASP A 54 -24.16 -6.88 10.22
C ASP A 54 -23.27 -6.19 9.17
N GLY A 55 -22.61 -6.96 8.31
CA GLY A 55 -21.84 -6.43 7.18
C GLY A 55 -22.76 -5.96 6.06
N HIS A 56 -22.68 -6.59 4.89
CA HIS A 56 -23.43 -6.16 3.69
C HIS A 56 -24.67 -7.04 3.45
N GLY A 57 -25.42 -7.31 4.52
CA GLY A 57 -26.61 -8.17 4.52
C GLY A 57 -27.83 -7.59 3.79
N ARG A 58 -29.00 -8.23 3.94
CA ARG A 58 -30.24 -7.80 3.26
C ARG A 58 -30.62 -6.36 3.59
N LEU A 59 -30.65 -6.01 4.89
CA LEU A 59 -31.00 -4.67 5.36
C LEU A 59 -30.05 -3.59 4.82
N TRP A 60 -28.75 -3.88 4.79
CA TRP A 60 -27.79 -2.94 4.19
C TRP A 60 -28.09 -2.69 2.70
N ARG A 61 -28.38 -3.75 1.93
CA ARG A 61 -28.77 -3.61 0.51
C ARG A 61 -30.07 -2.82 0.33
N GLU A 62 -31.00 -2.88 1.28
CA GLU A 62 -32.22 -2.06 1.24
C GLU A 62 -31.89 -0.56 1.38
N PHE A 63 -31.00 -0.19 2.31
CA PHE A 63 -30.56 1.19 2.45
C PHE A 63 -29.69 1.66 1.27
N VAL A 64 -28.89 0.79 0.68
CA VAL A 64 -28.18 1.09 -0.58
C VAL A 64 -29.15 1.40 -1.71
N ARG A 65 -30.22 0.61 -1.88
CA ARG A 65 -31.26 0.89 -2.88
C ARG A 65 -31.90 2.26 -2.65
N LYS A 66 -32.21 2.60 -1.39
CA LYS A 66 -32.74 3.92 -1.02
C LYS A 66 -31.75 5.04 -1.34
N ALA A 67 -30.47 4.86 -1.00
CA ALA A 67 -29.42 5.83 -1.27
C ALA A 67 -29.24 6.08 -2.77
N ASN A 68 -29.15 5.01 -3.57
CA ASN A 68 -29.01 5.13 -5.03
C ASN A 68 -30.24 5.79 -5.67
N ALA A 69 -31.45 5.54 -5.15
CA ALA A 69 -32.67 6.19 -5.63
C ALA A 69 -32.73 7.67 -5.26
N ALA A 70 -32.27 8.04 -4.05
CA ALA A 70 -32.22 9.43 -3.59
C ALA A 70 -31.13 10.26 -4.31
N PHE A 71 -30.05 9.60 -4.73
CA PHE A 71 -28.90 10.24 -5.36
C PHE A 71 -28.59 9.60 -6.73
N PRO A 72 -29.48 9.71 -7.74
CA PRO A 72 -29.36 8.98 -9.00
C PRO A 72 -28.16 9.44 -9.86
N LEU A 73 -27.61 10.63 -9.59
CA LEU A 73 -26.44 11.17 -10.28
C LEU A 73 -25.10 10.70 -9.67
N LEU A 74 -25.13 10.02 -8.52
CA LEU A 74 -23.93 9.48 -7.90
C LEU A 74 -23.66 8.05 -8.38
N PRO A 75 -22.39 7.61 -8.38
CA PRO A 75 -22.07 6.21 -8.61
C PRO A 75 -22.81 5.31 -7.62
N PRO A 76 -23.32 4.14 -8.04
CA PRO A 76 -23.98 3.21 -7.14
C PRO A 76 -23.09 2.79 -5.98
N VAL A 77 -23.64 2.75 -4.76
CA VAL A 77 -22.89 2.25 -3.60
C VAL A 77 -22.51 0.79 -3.80
N THR A 78 -21.21 0.49 -3.71
CA THR A 78 -20.67 -0.87 -3.83
C THR A 78 -20.42 -1.51 -2.47
N VAL A 79 -20.33 -2.85 -2.45
CA VAL A 79 -19.99 -3.62 -1.24
C VAL A 79 -18.55 -3.38 -0.79
N ARG A 80 -17.64 -3.14 -1.74
CA ARG A 80 -16.22 -2.89 -1.48
C ARG A 80 -15.72 -1.75 -2.34
N HIS A 81 -14.81 -0.97 -1.78
CA HIS A 81 -14.00 -0.02 -2.54
C HIS A 81 -12.69 -0.69 -2.97
N THR A 82 -12.28 -0.46 -4.22
CA THR A 82 -11.00 -0.95 -4.78
C THR A 82 -10.00 0.19 -4.92
N TYR A 83 -9.93 1.05 -3.90
CA TYR A 83 -9.04 2.20 -3.90
C TYR A 83 -7.57 1.76 -3.86
N ALA A 84 -6.76 2.29 -4.76
CA ALA A 84 -5.31 2.30 -4.58
C ALA A 84 -4.96 3.24 -3.40
N ILE A 85 -4.32 2.69 -2.37
CA ILE A 85 -3.93 3.44 -1.17
C ILE A 85 -2.46 3.81 -1.27
N ASP A 86 -2.19 5.11 -1.32
CA ASP A 86 -0.83 5.62 -1.33
C ASP A 86 -0.19 5.50 0.05
N THR A 87 0.89 4.74 0.12
CA THR A 87 1.68 4.59 1.34
C THR A 87 3.04 5.25 1.19
N ARG A 88 3.52 5.92 2.24
CA ARG A 88 4.84 6.58 2.24
C ARG A 88 6.00 5.59 2.26
N PHE A 89 5.81 4.40 2.82
CA PHE A 89 6.87 3.44 3.03
C PHE A 89 6.50 2.09 2.41
N THR A 90 7.37 1.60 1.53
CA THR A 90 7.27 0.27 0.93
C THR A 90 8.47 -0.55 1.38
N TYR A 91 8.22 -1.67 2.03
CA TYR A 91 9.24 -2.63 2.40
C TYR A 91 9.31 -3.71 1.33
N ARG A 92 10.42 -3.80 0.60
CA ARG A 92 10.60 -4.78 -0.47
C ARG A 92 11.54 -5.89 0.00
N CYS A 93 11.13 -7.14 -0.17
CA CYS A 93 12.01 -8.26 0.12
C CYS A 93 13.19 -8.26 -0.87
N THR A 94 14.41 -8.45 -0.37
CA THR A 94 15.62 -8.47 -1.22
C THR A 94 15.78 -9.76 -2.03
N GLY A 95 15.09 -10.84 -1.65
CA GLY A 95 15.12 -12.14 -2.33
C GLY A 95 13.99 -12.30 -3.35
N CYS A 96 12.74 -12.44 -2.85
CA CYS A 96 11.57 -12.69 -3.70
C CYS A 96 10.83 -11.43 -4.18
N PHE A 97 11.34 -10.23 -3.88
CA PHE A 97 10.76 -8.94 -4.27
C PHE A 97 9.33 -8.64 -3.80
N ALA A 98 8.73 -9.49 -2.96
CA ALA A 98 7.44 -9.22 -2.34
C ALA A 98 7.47 -7.88 -1.57
N THR A 99 6.42 -7.07 -1.74
CA THR A 99 6.34 -5.73 -1.16
C THR A 99 5.28 -5.65 -0.07
N ILE A 100 5.58 -4.90 0.99
CA ILE A 100 4.67 -4.58 2.08
C ILE A 100 4.55 -3.05 2.18
N ASN A 101 3.37 -2.53 1.92
CA ASN A 101 3.07 -1.10 1.95
C ASN A 101 2.59 -0.66 3.34
N ARG A 102 3.12 0.46 3.85
CA ARG A 102 2.86 1.00 5.21
C ARG A 102 2.85 2.53 5.24
N HIS A 103 1.95 3.10 6.04
CA HIS A 103 1.88 4.56 6.23
C HIS A 103 2.91 5.11 7.24
N SER A 104 3.46 4.26 8.10
CA SER A 104 4.52 4.59 9.05
C SER A 104 5.74 3.71 8.83
N LYS A 105 6.92 4.17 9.27
CA LYS A 105 8.17 3.40 9.24
C LYS A 105 8.17 2.39 10.40
N SER A 106 7.30 1.39 10.34
CA SER A 106 6.98 0.50 11.46
C SER A 106 7.69 -0.86 11.45
N LEU A 107 8.30 -1.27 10.33
CA LEU A 107 8.99 -2.55 10.25
C LEU A 107 10.44 -2.39 10.68
N ASN A 108 10.85 -3.13 11.73
CA ASN A 108 12.25 -3.27 12.10
C ASN A 108 12.92 -4.28 11.16
N LEU A 109 13.84 -3.79 10.33
CA LEU A 109 14.53 -4.58 9.28
C LEU A 109 15.57 -5.55 9.81
N GLU A 110 16.02 -5.37 11.06
CA GLU A 110 17.00 -6.24 11.71
C GLU A 110 16.31 -7.49 12.24
N LYS A 111 15.10 -7.31 12.81
CA LYS A 111 14.32 -8.37 13.48
C LYS A 111 13.36 -9.12 12.56
N LYS A 112 12.95 -8.54 11.43
CA LYS A 112 11.91 -9.11 10.56
C LYS A 112 12.50 -9.55 9.22
N VAL A 113 12.09 -10.73 8.79
CA VAL A 113 12.43 -11.35 7.51
C VAL A 113 11.17 -11.67 6.71
N CYS A 114 11.33 -11.91 5.41
CA CYS A 114 10.23 -12.28 4.53
C CYS A 114 9.66 -13.65 4.91
N GLY A 115 8.35 -13.74 5.13
CA GLY A 115 7.69 -15.00 5.44
C GLY A 115 7.66 -16.02 4.30
N ARG A 116 8.00 -15.62 3.06
CA ARG A 116 8.03 -16.51 1.88
C ARG A 116 9.40 -17.12 1.62
N CYS A 117 10.46 -16.32 1.75
CA CYS A 117 11.81 -16.72 1.35
C CYS A 117 12.88 -16.41 2.40
N HIS A 118 12.49 -15.94 3.58
CA HIS A 118 13.36 -15.66 4.74
C HIS A 118 14.46 -14.61 4.50
N SER A 119 14.51 -13.95 3.34
CA SER A 119 15.43 -12.85 3.07
C SER A 119 15.04 -11.56 3.80
N ARG A 120 15.99 -10.63 3.93
CA ARG A 120 15.77 -9.31 4.55
C ARG A 120 14.87 -8.40 3.70
N PHE A 121 14.44 -7.30 4.29
CA PHE A 121 13.71 -6.23 3.62
C PHE A 121 14.60 -5.00 3.43
N GLU A 122 14.41 -4.32 2.31
CA GLU A 122 14.87 -2.95 2.11
C GLU A 122 13.68 -1.97 2.20
N LEU A 123 13.96 -0.75 2.63
CA LEU A 123 12.95 0.31 2.73
C LEU A 123 13.02 1.23 1.51
N ILE A 124 11.88 1.39 0.85
CA ILE A 124 11.64 2.37 -0.21
C ILE A 124 10.73 3.45 0.36
N VAL A 125 11.13 4.72 0.21
CA VAL A 125 10.30 5.86 0.63
C VAL A 125 9.65 6.45 -0.61
N ASN A 126 8.32 6.31 -0.70
CA ASN A 126 7.54 6.82 -1.82
C ASN A 126 7.37 8.33 -1.66
N THR A 127 7.72 9.09 -2.70
CA THR A 127 7.45 10.53 -2.74
C THR A 127 6.15 10.81 -3.49
N LYS A 128 5.47 11.90 -3.14
CA LYS A 128 4.17 12.30 -3.70
C LYS A 128 4.18 12.58 -5.22
N ARG A 129 5.35 12.59 -5.88
CA ARG A 129 5.52 12.88 -7.31
C ARG A 129 6.10 11.70 -8.10
N GLY A 130 5.74 10.46 -7.76
CA GLY A 130 6.17 9.27 -8.52
C GLY A 130 7.69 8.99 -8.55
N GLY A 131 8.51 9.86 -7.94
CA GLY A 131 9.95 9.69 -7.78
C GLY A 131 10.22 8.66 -6.70
N VAL A 132 10.49 7.43 -7.11
CA VAL A 132 11.01 6.40 -6.22
C VAL A 132 12.44 6.81 -5.87
N HIS A 133 12.64 7.35 -4.66
CA HIS A 133 13.98 7.52 -4.11
C HIS A 133 14.27 6.32 -3.20
N PRO A 134 15.00 5.29 -3.67
CA PRO A 134 15.48 4.23 -2.80
C PRO A 134 16.50 4.82 -1.83
N ARG A 135 16.04 5.21 -0.64
CA ARG A 135 16.96 5.41 0.49
C ARG A 135 17.28 4.05 1.07
N HIS A 136 18.40 3.47 0.64
CA HIS A 136 19.09 2.42 1.39
C HIS A 136 19.54 3.01 2.73
N VAL A 137 18.67 3.03 3.73
CA VAL A 137 19.09 3.20 5.11
C VAL A 137 19.56 1.84 5.58
N VAL A 138 20.79 1.49 5.19
CA VAL A 138 21.53 0.42 5.86
C VAL A 138 21.83 0.94 7.25
N SER A 139 21.06 0.47 8.23
CA SER A 139 21.38 0.70 9.64
C SER A 139 22.49 -0.29 10.00
N SER A 140 23.72 0.03 9.58
CA SER A 140 24.92 -0.63 10.09
C SER A 140 25.54 0.31 11.10
N LYS A 141 25.21 0.11 12.38
CA LYS A 141 26.18 0.41 13.43
C LYS A 141 27.10 -0.80 13.49
N VAL A 142 28.31 -0.64 12.97
CA VAL A 142 29.44 -1.45 13.40
C VAL A 142 30.50 -0.45 13.80
N ASP A 143 30.76 -0.44 15.10
CA ASP A 143 31.86 0.24 15.74
C ASP A 143 33.15 -0.50 15.35
N HIS A 144 34.19 0.25 15.00
CA HIS A 144 35.64 -0.02 15.02
C HIS A 144 36.33 0.77 13.89
N GLY A 145 37.39 1.47 14.28
CA GLY A 145 37.93 2.62 13.57
C GLY A 145 38.70 2.36 12.28
N GLU A 146 39.12 3.51 11.75
CA GLU A 146 40.19 3.72 10.77
C GLU A 146 39.87 3.53 9.28
N ASP A 147 39.68 4.71 8.67
CA ASP A 147 40.09 5.16 7.32
C ASP A 147 39.55 4.51 6.03
N SER A 148 39.13 5.40 5.12
CA SER A 148 38.98 5.26 3.68
C SER A 148 37.99 4.24 3.06
N THR A 149 36.84 4.81 2.65
CA THR A 149 36.15 4.60 1.36
C THR A 149 36.13 3.19 0.72
N THR A 150 34.97 2.52 0.78
CA THR A 150 34.25 2.01 -0.42
C THR A 150 32.96 1.31 0.01
N ARG A 151 31.80 1.93 -0.27
CA ARG A 151 30.52 1.20 -0.25
C ARG A 151 30.52 0.21 -1.42
N PRO A 152 30.14 -1.06 -1.24
CA PRO A 152 29.90 -1.96 -2.36
C PRO A 152 28.86 -1.35 -3.29
N ARG A 153 29.21 -1.14 -4.55
CA ARG A 153 28.27 -0.62 -5.54
C ARG A 153 27.17 -1.67 -5.75
N PRO A 154 25.91 -1.26 -5.96
CA PRO A 154 24.85 -2.22 -6.25
C PRO A 154 25.21 -2.96 -7.56
N PRO A 155 24.91 -4.27 -7.71
CA PRO A 155 25.33 -5.06 -8.87
C PRO A 155 24.95 -4.47 -10.23
N PHE A 156 23.82 -3.75 -10.29
CA PHE A 156 23.42 -3.03 -11.51
C PHE A 156 24.34 -1.84 -11.83
N ALA A 157 24.87 -1.14 -10.82
CA ALA A 157 25.81 -0.04 -11.04
C ALA A 157 27.17 -0.53 -11.54
N ASP A 158 27.63 -1.70 -11.11
CA ASP A 158 28.85 -2.32 -11.66
C ASP A 158 28.61 -2.77 -13.10
N PHE A 159 27.47 -3.42 -13.37
CA PHE A 159 27.07 -3.78 -14.74
C PHE A 159 26.96 -2.57 -15.68
N VAL A 160 26.33 -1.48 -15.21
CA VAL A 160 26.27 -0.23 -15.98
C VAL A 160 27.68 0.31 -16.21
N LYS A 161 28.55 0.34 -15.20
CA LYS A 161 29.93 0.83 -15.34
C LYS A 161 30.70 0.05 -16.41
N GLU A 162 30.53 -1.27 -16.45
CA GLU A 162 31.21 -2.17 -17.38
C GLU A 162 30.70 -1.99 -18.82
N HIS A 163 29.39 -1.94 -19.02
CA HIS A 163 28.79 -2.00 -20.36
C HIS A 163 28.39 -0.64 -20.96
N TYR A 164 28.39 0.45 -20.18
CA TYR A 164 27.87 1.75 -20.62
C TYR A 164 28.57 2.31 -21.86
N LYS A 165 29.91 2.27 -21.92
CA LYS A 165 30.65 2.83 -23.07
C LYS A 165 30.25 2.16 -24.39
N HIS A 166 30.07 0.84 -24.38
CA HIS A 166 29.69 0.07 -25.56
C HIS A 166 28.24 0.36 -25.97
N VAL A 167 27.29 0.31 -25.03
CA VAL A 167 25.86 0.55 -25.34
C VAL A 167 25.59 2.01 -25.70
N ARG A 168 26.35 2.97 -25.14
CA ARG A 168 26.19 4.40 -25.46
C ARG A 168 26.54 4.71 -26.91
N GLN A 169 27.48 3.98 -27.52
CA GLN A 169 27.86 4.13 -28.92
C GLN A 169 26.75 3.65 -29.88
N GLN A 170 25.89 2.76 -29.41
CA GLN A 170 24.83 2.12 -30.22
C GLN A 170 23.44 2.73 -29.97
N THR A 171 23.33 3.70 -29.08
CA THR A 171 22.06 4.35 -28.72
C THR A 171 22.14 5.85 -28.92
N PRO A 172 21.06 6.51 -29.38
CA PRO A 172 21.07 7.94 -29.70
C PRO A 172 21.22 8.82 -28.46
N ASN A 173 20.65 8.40 -27.32
CA ASN A 173 20.63 9.21 -26.11
C ASN A 173 20.82 8.37 -24.83
N HIS A 174 21.21 9.05 -23.74
CA HIS A 174 21.43 8.44 -22.43
C HIS A 174 20.20 7.67 -21.89
N LYS A 175 18.99 8.15 -22.17
CA LYS A 175 17.75 7.50 -21.70
C LYS A 175 17.59 6.11 -22.34
N GLU A 176 17.86 5.99 -23.64
CA GLU A 176 17.85 4.70 -24.35
C GLU A 176 19.02 3.80 -23.94
N THR A 177 20.21 4.37 -23.73
CA THR A 177 21.35 3.62 -23.17
C THR A 177 20.99 2.94 -21.85
N MET A 178 20.36 3.67 -20.92
CA MET A 178 19.97 3.13 -19.62
C MET A 178 18.81 2.13 -19.71
N ALA A 179 17.88 2.32 -20.64
CA ALA A 179 16.79 1.37 -20.89
C ALA A 179 17.32 0.03 -21.42
N GLN A 180 18.25 0.07 -22.37
CA GLN A 180 18.88 -1.12 -22.96
C GLN A 180 19.76 -1.85 -21.96
N LEU A 181 20.62 -1.14 -21.20
CA LEU A 181 21.41 -1.72 -20.11
C LEU A 181 20.51 -2.37 -19.05
N GLY A 182 19.38 -1.74 -18.72
CA GLY A 182 18.38 -2.33 -17.83
C GLY A 182 17.77 -3.61 -18.39
N SER A 183 17.53 -3.68 -19.69
CA SER A 183 17.04 -4.90 -20.36
C SER A 183 18.08 -6.01 -20.35
N MET A 184 19.33 -5.71 -20.70
CA MET A 184 20.43 -6.67 -20.70
C MET A 184 20.67 -7.25 -19.30
N PHE A 185 20.66 -6.41 -18.26
CA PHE A 185 20.82 -6.86 -16.88
C PHE A 185 19.68 -7.77 -16.40
N ARG A 186 18.44 -7.51 -16.85
CA ARG A 186 17.29 -8.38 -16.56
C ARG A 186 17.42 -9.74 -17.27
N SER A 187 17.83 -9.74 -18.54
CA SER A 187 18.05 -10.98 -19.30
C SER A 187 19.18 -11.82 -18.72
N MET A 188 20.26 -11.19 -18.25
CA MET A 188 21.38 -11.88 -17.60
C MET A 188 20.97 -12.57 -16.29
N LYS A 189 20.03 -11.98 -15.53
CA LYS A 189 19.48 -12.61 -14.31
C LYS A 189 18.53 -13.78 -14.59
N ILE A 190 18.00 -13.89 -15.81
CA ILE A 190 17.12 -14.99 -16.21
C ILE A 190 17.95 -16.21 -16.67
N GLY A 191 19.20 -16.01 -17.12
CA GLY A 191 20.09 -17.07 -17.64
C GLY A 191 20.94 -17.83 -16.61
N VAL A 192 20.82 -17.57 -15.29
CA VAL A 192 21.65 -18.25 -14.27
C VAL A 192 21.04 -19.57 -13.75
N ASN A 193 19.98 -20.08 -14.40
CA ASN A 193 19.26 -21.27 -13.92
C ASN A 193 19.05 -22.36 -14.98
N ASN A 194 20.01 -22.56 -15.88
CA ASN A 194 20.13 -23.82 -16.61
C ASN A 194 21.58 -23.99 -17.06
N ASP A 195 22.30 -24.92 -16.45
CA ASP A 195 23.35 -25.78 -17.07
C ASP A 195 24.14 -26.55 -15.98
N ASN A 196 23.74 -27.81 -15.77
CA ASN A 196 24.55 -29.04 -15.55
C ASN A 196 23.75 -30.07 -14.72
N VAL A 197 23.06 -31.00 -15.39
CA VAL A 197 23.52 -32.36 -15.76
C VAL A 197 23.63 -33.29 -14.55
N ASN A 198 22.64 -34.17 -14.40
CA ASN A 198 22.78 -35.58 -14.76
C ASN A 198 21.41 -36.16 -15.14
#